data_AF-A0A2S8FWX6-F1
#
_entry.id   AF-A0A2S8FWX6-F1
#
_cell.length_a   1.000
_cell.length_b   1.000
_cell.length_c   1.000
_cell.angle_alpha   90.00
_cell.angle_beta   90.00
_cell.angle_gamma   90.00
#
_symmetry.space_group_name_H-M   'P 1'
#
loop_
_entity.id
_entity.type
_entity.pdbx_description
1 polymer ?
#
loop_
_entity_poly.entity_id
_entity_poly.type
_entity_poly.pdbx_seq_one_letter_code
_entity_poly.pdbx_strand_id
1 'polypeptide(L)'
;MHLLLLLADAKDDFNRYLDEHPMVLGAAALVLGLLVAGWGTISLITGKTRDNYGRKMEGAWVPVVALFRIFFGCAAVVFGIYKMIVG
;
A
#
# COMPACT_ATOMS: atom_id res chain seq x y z
N MET A 1 8.55 -2.93 29.30
CA MET A 1 7.47 -3.93 29.05
C MET A 1 6.08 -3.31 29.00
N HIS A 2 5.72 -2.32 29.83
CA HIS A 2 4.39 -1.70 29.76
C HIS A 2 4.02 -1.04 28.42
N LEU A 3 4.97 -0.38 27.76
CA LEU A 3 4.72 0.30 26.48
C LEU A 3 4.48 -0.69 25.32
N LEU A 4 5.11 -1.87 25.37
CA LEU A 4 4.89 -2.96 24.42
C LEU A 4 3.53 -3.62 24.62
N LEU A 5 3.08 -3.77 25.87
CA LEU A 5 1.74 -4.28 26.19
C LEU A 5 0.65 -3.30 25.73
N LEU A 6 0.84 -1.99 25.94
CA LEU A 6 -0.08 -0.95 25.46
C LEU A 6 -0.18 -0.88 23.93
N LEU A 7 0.93 -1.03 23.21
CA LEU A 7 0.94 -1.10 21.74
C LEU A 7 0.29 -2.37 21.21
N ALA A 8 0.44 -3.49 21.92
CA ALA A 8 -0.20 -4.75 21.54
C ALA A 8 -1.73 -4.68 21.71
N ASP A 9 -2.20 -4.14 22.84
CA ASP A 9 -3.63 -3.96 23.12
C ASP A 9 -4.29 -3.04 22.08
N ALA A 10 -3.64 -1.90 21.79
CA ALA A 10 -4.08 -0.97 20.76
C ALA A 10 -4.12 -1.60 19.36
N LYS A 11 -3.21 -2.52 19.04
CA LYS A 11 -3.20 -3.23 17.76
C LYS A 11 -4.38 -4.22 17.67
N ASP A 12 -4.64 -4.97 18.73
CA ASP A 12 -5.71 -5.97 18.72
C ASP A 12 -7.10 -5.31 18.64
N ASP A 13 -7.30 -4.20 19.35
CA ASP A 13 -8.51 -3.38 19.23
C ASP A 13 -8.67 -2.77 17.82
N PHE A 14 -7.58 -2.28 17.23
CA PHE A 14 -7.62 -1.72 15.87
C PHE A 14 -7.89 -2.78 14.82
N ASN A 15 -7.30 -3.97 14.96
CA ASN A 15 -7.59 -5.09 14.07
C ASN A 15 -9.04 -5.54 14.19
N ARG A 16 -9.58 -5.63 15.42
CA ARG A 16 -10.99 -5.97 15.65
C ARG A 16 -11.91 -4.94 15.02
N TYR A 17 -11.62 -3.65 15.15
CA TYR A 17 -12.37 -2.57 14.49
C TYR A 17 -12.34 -2.70 12.96
N LEU A 18 -11.19 -3.02 12.37
CA LEU A 18 -11.06 -3.20 10.92
C LEU A 18 -11.79 -4.44 10.40
N ASP A 19 -11.86 -5.50 11.22
CA ASP A 19 -12.66 -6.70 10.93
C ASP A 19 -14.17 -6.41 11.06
N GLU A 20 -14.58 -5.58 12.01
CA GLU A 20 -15.97 -5.13 12.16
C GLU A 20 -16.40 -4.13 11.07
N HIS A 21 -15.44 -3.41 10.49
CA HIS A 21 -15.66 -2.44 9.41
C HIS A 21 -14.84 -2.77 8.15
N PRO A 22 -15.15 -3.88 7.46
CA PRO A 22 -14.40 -4.34 6.29
C PRO A 22 -14.40 -3.33 5.14
N MET A 23 -15.44 -2.49 5.06
CA MET A 23 -15.52 -1.36 4.13
C MET A 23 -14.40 -0.33 4.33
N VAL A 24 -14.03 -0.03 5.59
CA VAL A 24 -12.97 0.94 5.91
C VAL A 24 -11.61 0.38 5.51
N LEU A 25 -11.35 -0.88 5.88
CA LEU A 25 -10.12 -1.57 5.51
C LEU A 25 -9.98 -1.68 3.98
N GLY A 26 -11.06 -2.08 3.31
CA GLY A 26 -11.08 -2.24 1.87
C GLY A 26 -10.93 -0.91 1.11
N ALA A 27 -11.60 0.16 1.57
CA ALA A 27 -11.43 1.51 1.00
C ALA A 27 -10.01 2.04 1.20
N ALA A 28 -9.42 1.85 2.39
CA ALA A 28 -8.05 2.26 2.66
C ALA A 28 -7.05 1.50 1.76
N ALA A 29 -7.21 0.18 1.63
CA ALA A 29 -6.37 -0.64 0.76
C ALA A 29 -6.52 -0.24 -0.72
N LEU A 30 -7.74 0.09 -1.17
CA LEU A 30 -8.00 0.54 -2.53
C LEU A 30 -7.32 1.89 -2.81
N VAL A 31 -7.48 2.87 -1.93
CA VAL A 31 -6.84 4.19 -2.08
C VAL A 31 -5.32 4.06 -2.10
N LEU A 32 -4.74 3.31 -1.16
CA LEU A 32 -3.30 3.08 -1.11
C LEU A 32 -2.81 2.33 -2.36
N GLY A 33 -3.54 1.31 -2.79
CA GLY A 33 -3.22 0.55 -3.99
C GLY A 33 -3.21 1.42 -5.25
N LEU A 34 -4.21 2.29 -5.42
CA LEU A 34 -4.28 3.24 -6.53
C LEU A 34 -3.14 4.26 -6.49
N LEU A 35 -2.81 4.80 -5.32
CA LEU A 35 -1.69 5.75 -5.17
C LEU A 35 -0.35 5.11 -5.54
N VAL A 36 -0.10 3.89 -5.05
CA VAL A 36 1.15 3.16 -5.32
C VAL A 36 1.24 2.75 -6.80
N ALA A 37 0.15 2.22 -7.37
CA ALA A 37 0.11 1.87 -8.79
C ALA A 37 0.25 3.11 -9.68
N GLY A 38 -0.46 4.20 -9.36
CA GLY A 38 -0.37 5.47 -10.07
C GLY A 38 1.03 6.06 -10.03
N TRP A 39 1.69 6.04 -8.87
CA TRP A 39 3.08 6.48 -8.74
C TRP A 39 4.05 5.62 -9.56
N GLY A 40 3.84 4.31 -9.58
CA GLY A 40 4.58 3.38 -10.45
C GLY A 40 4.41 3.73 -11.92
N THR A 41 3.18 3.95 -12.38
CA THR A 41 2.87 4.35 -13.76
C THR A 41 3.52 5.69 -14.13
N ILE A 42 3.45 6.69 -13.26
CA ILE A 42 4.12 7.98 -13.46
C ILE A 42 5.65 7.79 -13.54
N SER A 43 6.22 6.93 -12.69
CA SER A 43 7.65 6.60 -12.72
C SER A 43 8.07 5.93 -14.03
N LEU A 44 7.22 5.04 -14.59
CA LEU A 44 7.45 4.43 -15.90
C LEU A 44 7.45 5.46 -17.03
N ILE A 45 6.42 6.32 -17.07
CA ILE A 45 6.24 7.32 -18.14
C ILE A 45 7.36 8.36 -18.10
N THR A 46 7.70 8.85 -16.91
CA THR A 46 8.69 9.92 -16.76
C THR A 46 10.13 9.42 -16.82
N GLY A 47 10.35 8.10 -16.72
CA GLY A 47 11.68 7.52 -16.61
C GLY A 47 12.45 8.00 -15.37
N LYS A 48 11.75 8.58 -14.39
CA LYS A 48 12.33 9.15 -13.17
C LYS A 48 11.69 8.47 -11.98
N THR A 49 12.51 8.01 -11.05
CA THR A 49 11.99 7.55 -9.77
C THR A 49 12.88 7.96 -8.62
N ARG A 50 12.36 7.87 -7.40
CA ARG A 50 13.12 8.11 -6.18
C ARG A 50 13.25 6.83 -5.38
N ASP A 51 14.41 6.65 -4.79
CA ASP A 51 14.65 5.59 -3.81
C ASP A 51 13.99 5.94 -2.46
N ASN A 52 14.05 5.01 -1.51
CA ASN A 52 13.50 5.20 -0.16
C ASN A 52 14.21 6.29 0.65
N TYR A 53 15.35 6.80 0.16
CA TYR A 53 16.14 7.88 0.76
C TYR A 53 15.97 9.22 0.02
N GLY A 54 15.02 9.29 -0.93
CA GLY A 54 14.72 10.48 -1.71
C GLY A 54 15.73 10.81 -2.82
N ARG A 55 16.73 9.95 -3.05
CA ARG A 55 17.72 10.11 -4.12
C ARG A 55 17.08 9.77 -5.45
N LYS A 56 17.48 10.48 -6.50
CA LYS A 56 17.05 10.16 -7.87
C LYS A 56 17.63 8.81 -8.27
N MET A 57 16.75 7.90 -8.67
CA MET A 57 17.10 6.67 -9.36
C MET A 57 17.01 6.94 -10.86
N GLU A 58 18.08 6.61 -11.57
CA GLU A 58 18.21 6.76 -13.02
C GLU A 58 18.75 5.45 -13.62
N GLY A 59 18.45 5.21 -14.90
CA GLY A 59 18.89 4.02 -15.62
C GLY A 59 17.93 2.81 -15.52
N ALA A 60 18.45 1.62 -15.82
CA ALA A 60 17.66 0.40 -16.04
C ALA A 60 16.83 -0.06 -14.83
N TRP A 61 17.13 0.42 -13.63
CA TRP A 61 16.42 0.07 -12.40
C TRP A 61 15.10 0.83 -12.22
N VAL A 62 14.93 1.97 -12.88
CA VAL A 62 13.68 2.76 -12.83
C VAL A 62 12.45 1.93 -13.27
N PRO A 63 12.44 1.30 -14.46
CA PRO A 63 11.28 0.53 -14.91
C PRO A 63 11.01 -0.70 -14.04
N VAL A 64 12.05 -1.34 -13.49
CA VAL A 64 11.91 -2.49 -12.60
C VAL A 64 11.16 -2.10 -11.32
N VAL A 65 11.62 -1.05 -10.63
CA VAL A 65 10.95 -0.57 -9.40
C VAL A 65 9.55 -0.06 -9.68
N ALA A 66 9.36 0.60 -10.81
CA ALA A 66 8.05 1.10 -11.21
C ALA A 66 7.05 -0.05 -11.49
N LEU A 67 7.48 -1.13 -12.16
CA LEU A 67 6.67 -2.33 -12.36
C LEU A 67 6.31 -3.02 -11.04
N PHE A 68 7.25 -3.13 -10.10
CA PHE A 68 6.96 -3.66 -8.77
C PHE A 68 5.87 -2.84 -8.05
N ARG A 69 5.97 -1.51 -8.09
CA ARG A 69 4.93 -0.64 -7.50
C ARG A 69 3.57 -0.85 -8.16
N ILE A 70 3.52 -0.96 -9.48
CA ILE A 70 2.26 -1.23 -10.19
C ILE A 70 1.68 -2.58 -9.76
N PHE A 71 2.49 -3.63 -9.74
CA PHE A 71 2.05 -4.97 -9.36
C PHE A 71 1.49 -5.01 -7.93
N PHE A 72 2.22 -4.47 -6.95
CA PHE A 72 1.75 -4.43 -5.56
C PHE A 72 0.55 -3.48 -5.37
N GLY A 73 0.52 -2.36 -6.09
CA GLY A 73 -0.62 -1.45 -6.07
C GLY A 73 -1.88 -2.11 -6.62
N CYS A 74 -1.80 -2.83 -7.74
CA CYS A 74 -2.89 -3.63 -8.28
C CYS A 74 -3.34 -4.73 -7.32
N ALA A 75 -2.41 -5.45 -6.70
CA ALA A 75 -2.75 -6.46 -5.70
C ALA A 75 -3.50 -5.86 -4.50
N ALA A 76 -3.08 -4.68 -4.02
CA ALA A 76 -3.76 -3.96 -2.95
C ALA A 76 -5.16 -3.47 -3.34
N VAL A 77 -5.36 -3.02 -4.59
CA VAL A 77 -6.69 -2.68 -5.12
C VAL A 77 -7.59 -3.92 -5.16
N VAL A 78 -7.10 -5.04 -5.69
CA VAL A 78 -7.86 -6.30 -5.75
C VAL A 78 -8.22 -6.76 -4.34
N PHE A 79 -7.28 -6.72 -3.40
CA PHE A 79 -7.54 -7.02 -2.00
C PHE A 79 -8.58 -6.10 -1.38
N GLY A 80 -8.49 -4.78 -1.63
CA GLY A 80 -9.45 -3.81 -1.13
C GLY A 80 -10.87 -4.07 -1.65
N ILE A 81 -11.00 -4.32 -2.95
CA ILE A 81 -12.28 -4.71 -3.57
C ILE A 81 -12.80 -6.01 -2.96
N TYR A 82 -11.94 -7.02 -2.80
CA TYR A 82 -12.32 -8.30 -2.21
C TYR A 82 -12.87 -8.12 -0.79
N LYS A 83 -12.18 -7.37 0.09
CA LYS A 83 -12.66 -7.12 1.47
C LYS A 83 -13.97 -6.33 1.50
N MET A 84 -14.17 -5.37 0.58
CA MET A 84 -15.46 -4.65 0.51
C MET A 84 -16.62 -5.55 0.06
N ILE A 85 -16.36 -6.56 -0.78
CA ILE A 85 -17.40 -7.46 -1.30
C ILE A 85 -17.70 -8.62 -0.33
N VAL A 86 -16.66 -9.21 0.26
CA VAL A 86 -16.78 -10.46 1.02
C VAL A 86 -16.93 -10.23 2.53
N GLY A 87 -16.43 -9.11 3.06
CA GLY A 87 -16.31 -8.90 4.50
C GLY A 87 -14.95 -9.34 4.99
#